data_AF-A0A6A6PRT1-F1
#
_entry.id   AF-A0A6A6PRT1-F1
#
_cell.length_a   1.000
_cell.length_b   1.000
_cell.length_c   1.000
_cell.angle_alpha   90.00
_cell.angle_beta   90.00
_cell.angle_gamma   90.00
#
_symmetry.space_group_name_H-M   'P 1'
#
loop_
_entity.id
_entity.type
_entity.pdbx_description
1 polymer ?
#
loop_
_entity_poly.entity_id
_entity_poly.type
_entity_poly.pdbx_seq_one_letter_code
_entity_poly.pdbx_strand_id
1 'polypeptide(L)'
;MPKVARALDSRMIKPHLYLDGFLFNTLLTLTTTSVPVANEQRRHETMVTWLRTNLLITIRAAVESRSYDPRALAICIALFIGWELEIGDPVACRVHVKALPTILDSDSNANRREPLFTYSGRECGNRAFRGGSSIPSGFEFFRAQNLLPSSLMFHVGSLVYWDASAPGSSRWMRELWSSIGACAPAGSRAQSAVAQGTVDARIAQLVRQAAIMLGSLMRSSAGERPVAQPQVTGIQAQWHSMLSTDWDSLMGTVFDEILLWSMCVFCTTSGYHNDPQLRGIARLLARLDIRTLNDLSALLATFLWPPCVHQPLLDLCSHMHGLLPPSWTLPEGG
;
A
#
# COMPACT_ATOMS: atom_id res chain seq x y z
N MET A 1 -4.89 50.73 -0.55
CA MET A 1 -4.75 49.73 0.54
C MET A 1 -4.87 48.34 -0.04
N PRO A 2 -3.77 47.58 -0.20
CA PRO A 2 -3.85 46.22 -0.73
C PRO A 2 -4.23 45.24 0.38
N LYS A 3 -5.20 44.36 0.08
CA LYS A 3 -5.60 43.25 0.94
C LYS A 3 -4.43 42.27 1.06
N VAL A 4 -3.88 42.17 2.27
CA VAL A 4 -2.94 41.11 2.64
C VAL A 4 -3.71 39.78 2.60
N ALA A 5 -3.59 39.06 1.49
CA ALA A 5 -3.94 37.64 1.46
C ALA A 5 -2.98 36.93 2.40
N ARG A 6 -3.44 36.57 3.59
CA ARG A 6 -2.75 35.60 4.44
C ARG A 6 -2.69 34.29 3.66
N ALA A 7 -1.52 34.00 3.09
CA ALA A 7 -1.19 32.66 2.63
C ALA A 7 -1.47 31.71 3.80
N LEU A 8 -2.32 30.71 3.55
CA LEU A 8 -2.47 29.57 4.44
C LEU A 8 -1.09 28.90 4.51
N ASP A 9 -0.42 29.12 5.63
CA ASP A 9 0.83 28.48 6.00
C ASP A 9 0.65 26.97 5.81
N SER A 10 1.32 26.43 4.80
CA SER A 10 1.33 25.01 4.44
C SER A 10 2.09 24.24 5.51
N ARG A 11 1.49 24.13 6.69
CA ARG A 11 1.75 23.07 7.65
C ARG A 11 1.21 21.77 7.08
N MET A 12 1.78 21.38 5.94
CA MET A 12 1.70 20.04 5.42
C MET A 12 2.15 19.12 6.55
N ILE A 13 1.22 18.28 6.98
CA ILE A 13 1.50 16.97 7.55
C ILE A 13 2.65 16.38 6.73
N LYS A 14 3.84 16.33 7.34
CA LYS A 14 5.10 16.02 6.64
C LYS A 14 4.95 14.70 5.87
N PRO A 15 5.43 14.58 4.61
CA PRO A 15 5.20 13.41 3.74
C PRO A 15 5.59 12.06 4.35
N HIS A 16 6.51 12.03 5.33
CA HIS A 16 6.85 10.81 6.07
C HIS A 16 5.70 10.21 6.87
N LEU A 17 4.68 11.00 7.22
CA LEU A 17 3.50 10.53 7.95
C LEU A 17 2.64 9.56 7.11
N TYR A 18 2.80 9.54 5.78
CA TYR A 18 2.15 8.55 4.89
C TYR A 18 3.02 7.32 4.61
N LEU A 19 4.28 7.33 5.04
CA LEU A 19 5.20 6.18 4.95
C LEU A 19 5.07 5.27 6.18
N ASP A 20 4.45 5.79 7.25
CA ASP A 20 4.14 5.04 8.44
C ASP A 20 2.81 4.28 8.27
N GLY A 21 2.90 2.95 8.26
CA GLY A 21 1.74 2.06 8.15
C GLY A 21 0.70 2.26 9.26
N PHE A 22 1.10 2.78 10.43
CA PHE A 22 0.19 3.11 11.53
C PHE A 22 -0.70 4.30 11.18
N LEU A 23 -0.10 5.39 10.69
CA LEU A 23 -0.84 6.58 10.30
C LEU A 23 -1.70 6.32 9.07
N PHE A 24 -1.19 5.56 8.10
CA PHE A 24 -1.99 5.17 6.93
C PHE A 24 -3.25 4.39 7.33
N ASN A 25 -3.13 3.38 8.19
CA ASN A 25 -4.29 2.63 8.70
C ASN A 25 -5.21 3.47 9.59
N THR A 26 -4.66 4.38 10.39
CA THR A 26 -5.46 5.29 11.22
C THR A 26 -6.26 6.24 10.35
N LEU A 27 -5.63 6.86 9.34
CA LEU A 27 -6.28 7.73 8.37
C LEU A 27 -7.30 6.96 7.52
N LEU A 28 -7.02 5.70 7.17
CA LEU A 28 -7.99 4.83 6.50
C LEU A 28 -9.22 4.54 7.38
N THR A 29 -9.01 4.27 8.66
CA THR A 29 -10.10 4.06 9.64
C THR A 29 -10.93 5.33 9.84
N LEU A 30 -10.27 6.49 9.91
CA LEU A 30 -10.93 7.79 10.02
C LEU A 30 -11.72 8.15 8.76
N THR A 31 -11.13 8.03 7.58
CA THR A 31 -11.78 8.42 6.30
C THR A 31 -12.94 7.50 5.93
N THR A 32 -12.86 6.21 6.27
CA THR A 32 -13.97 5.27 6.05
C THR A 32 -15.16 5.50 6.98
N THR A 33 -15.00 6.29 8.04
CA THR A 33 -16.04 6.54 9.06
C THR A 33 -16.53 7.99 9.08
N SER A 34 -15.72 8.95 8.62
CA SER A 34 -16.03 10.38 8.58
C SER A 34 -16.65 10.87 7.26
N VAL A 35 -16.56 10.09 6.17
CA VAL A 35 -17.33 10.39 4.95
C VAL A 35 -18.78 9.95 5.22
N PRO A 36 -19.75 10.88 5.32
CA PRO A 36 -21.14 10.49 5.21
C PRO A 36 -21.27 9.92 3.80
N VAL A 37 -21.38 8.58 3.69
CA VAL A 37 -21.78 7.95 2.45
C VAL A 37 -23.09 8.63 2.10
N ALA A 38 -23.05 9.48 1.07
CA ALA A 38 -24.04 10.51 0.77
C ALA A 38 -25.39 9.95 0.30
N ASN A 39 -25.70 8.72 0.66
CA ASN A 39 -27.02 8.14 0.61
C ASN A 39 -27.19 7.22 1.82
N GLU A 40 -28.29 7.44 2.51
CA GLU A 40 -28.73 6.75 3.72
C GLU A 40 -28.55 5.22 3.63
N GLN A 41 -28.27 4.61 4.79
CA GLN A 41 -28.31 3.17 5.06
C GLN A 41 -27.17 2.31 4.49
N ARG A 42 -26.01 2.42 5.14
CA ARG A 42 -25.47 1.39 6.06
C ARG A 42 -24.01 1.72 6.31
N ARG A 43 -23.70 2.27 7.47
CA ARG A 43 -22.37 2.10 8.06
C ARG A 43 -22.17 0.58 8.13
N HIS A 44 -21.21 0.03 7.38
CA HIS A 44 -20.90 -1.39 7.49
C HIS A 44 -20.21 -1.61 8.83
N GLU A 45 -20.98 -1.79 9.90
CA GLU A 45 -20.49 -2.00 11.26
C GLU A 45 -19.36 -3.03 11.30
N THR A 46 -19.51 -4.13 10.55
CA THR A 46 -18.46 -5.16 10.41
C THR A 46 -17.15 -4.61 9.84
N MET A 47 -17.20 -3.71 8.85
CA MET A 47 -15.99 -3.10 8.26
C MET A 47 -15.33 -2.13 9.22
N VAL A 48 -16.14 -1.34 9.93
CA VAL A 48 -15.67 -0.39 10.95
C VAL A 48 -15.03 -1.13 12.12
N THR A 49 -15.70 -2.15 12.67
CA THR A 49 -15.16 -3.03 13.73
C THR A 49 -13.88 -3.72 13.28
N TRP A 50 -13.81 -4.14 12.02
CA TRP A 50 -12.63 -4.80 11.48
C TRP A 50 -11.44 -3.85 11.29
N LEU A 51 -11.65 -2.66 10.73
CA LEU A 51 -10.61 -1.62 10.61
C LEU A 51 -10.09 -1.19 11.99
N ARG A 52 -11.01 -1.00 12.94
CA ARG A 52 -10.72 -0.77 14.36
C ARG A 52 -9.82 -1.88 14.94
N THR A 53 -10.21 -3.14 14.72
CA THR A 53 -9.46 -4.30 15.23
C THR A 53 -8.07 -4.39 14.62
N ASN A 54 -7.94 -4.16 13.30
CA ASN A 54 -6.64 -4.17 12.65
C ASN A 54 -5.74 -3.03 13.10
N LEU A 55 -6.28 -1.83 13.27
CA LEU A 55 -5.50 -0.71 13.79
C LEU A 55 -4.95 -1.06 15.18
N LEU A 56 -5.77 -1.64 16.04
CA LEU A 56 -5.36 -2.10 17.37
C LEU A 56 -4.31 -3.21 17.33
N ILE A 57 -4.46 -4.22 16.44
CA ILE A 57 -3.46 -5.27 16.24
C ILE A 57 -2.15 -4.68 15.74
N THR A 58 -2.21 -3.71 14.84
CA THR A 58 -1.04 -3.06 14.24
C THR A 58 -0.32 -2.21 15.30
N ILE A 59 -1.04 -1.38 16.05
CA ILE A 59 -0.52 -0.64 17.21
C ILE A 59 0.15 -1.60 18.21
N ARG A 60 -0.52 -2.72 18.54
CA ARG A 60 0.00 -3.71 19.47
C ARG A 60 1.32 -4.32 18.98
N ALA A 61 1.37 -4.76 17.72
CA ALA A 61 2.57 -5.31 17.12
C ALA A 61 3.73 -4.30 17.11
N ALA A 62 3.43 -3.01 16.89
CA ALA A 62 4.40 -1.92 16.98
C ALA A 62 5.00 -1.78 18.38
N VAL A 63 4.12 -1.73 19.39
CA VAL A 63 4.52 -1.59 20.79
C VAL A 63 5.35 -2.80 21.23
N GLU A 64 4.94 -4.01 20.84
CA GLU A 64 5.64 -5.26 21.16
C GLU A 64 7.02 -5.33 20.50
N SER A 65 7.15 -4.88 19.25
CA SER A 65 8.43 -4.86 18.52
C SER A 65 9.33 -3.68 18.89
N ARG A 66 8.83 -2.70 19.67
CA ARG A 66 9.51 -1.43 20.01
C ARG A 66 10.03 -0.67 18.79
N SER A 67 9.37 -0.87 17.66
CA SER A 67 9.87 -0.47 16.35
C SER A 67 8.93 0.57 15.74
N TYR A 68 8.81 1.72 16.42
CA TYR A 68 7.89 2.80 16.06
C TYR A 68 8.49 4.16 16.40
N ASP A 69 8.09 5.21 15.66
CA ASP A 69 8.29 6.59 16.11
C ASP A 69 7.24 6.90 17.19
N PRO A 70 7.63 7.18 18.44
CA PRO A 70 6.70 7.47 19.54
C PRO A 70 5.74 8.62 19.21
N ARG A 71 6.19 9.60 18.44
CA ARG A 71 5.35 10.73 18.02
C ARG A 71 4.31 10.31 17.00
N ALA A 72 4.69 9.50 16.02
CA ALA A 72 3.77 8.95 15.02
C ALA A 72 2.71 8.05 15.67
N LEU A 73 3.12 7.20 16.62
CA LEU A 73 2.21 6.35 17.38
C LEU A 73 1.26 7.16 18.28
N ALA A 74 1.77 8.19 18.95
CA ALA A 74 0.95 9.09 19.75
C ALA A 74 -0.07 9.84 18.90
N ILE A 75 0.31 10.30 17.70
CA ILE A 75 -0.63 10.91 16.74
C ILE A 75 -1.69 9.88 16.32
N CYS A 76 -1.30 8.64 16.00
CA CYS A 76 -2.25 7.58 15.65
C CYS A 76 -3.28 7.35 16.76
N ILE A 77 -2.80 7.23 18.00
CA ILE A 77 -3.67 6.96 19.16
C ILE A 77 -4.53 8.17 19.47
N ALA A 78 -4.02 9.40 19.38
CA ALA A 78 -4.81 10.62 19.57
C ALA A 78 -5.93 10.74 18.53
N LEU A 79 -5.62 10.45 17.26
CA LEU A 79 -6.59 10.39 16.16
C LEU A 79 -7.63 9.29 16.40
N PHE A 80 -7.20 8.12 16.86
CA PHE A 80 -8.08 7.00 17.18
C PHE A 80 -8.95 7.26 18.42
N ILE A 81 -8.46 7.99 19.42
CA ILE A 81 -9.25 8.49 20.55
C ILE A 81 -10.34 9.44 20.04
N GLY A 82 -9.99 10.38 19.16
CA GLY A 82 -10.97 11.28 18.55
C GLY A 82 -12.09 10.51 17.83
N TRP A 83 -11.71 9.46 17.12
CA TRP A 83 -12.64 8.54 16.48
C TRP A 83 -13.54 7.77 17.47
N GLU A 84 -12.94 7.17 18.51
CA GLU A 84 -13.67 6.42 19.53
C GLU A 84 -14.65 7.32 20.32
N LEU A 85 -14.30 8.60 20.52
CA LEU A 85 -15.18 9.60 21.15
C LEU A 85 -16.41 9.92 20.31
N GLU A 86 -16.25 10.00 18.98
CA GLU A 86 -17.31 10.44 18.09
C GLU A 86 -18.24 9.28 17.68
N ILE A 87 -17.67 8.10 17.41
CA ILE A 87 -18.40 7.00 16.75
C ILE A 87 -18.16 5.62 17.42
N GLY A 88 -17.14 5.48 18.27
CA GLY A 88 -16.72 4.21 18.84
C GLY A 88 -17.28 3.87 20.22
N ASP A 89 -16.51 3.09 20.98
CA ASP A 89 -16.85 2.65 22.33
C ASP A 89 -16.21 3.58 23.38
N PRO A 90 -17.02 4.26 24.22
CA PRO A 90 -16.51 5.16 25.24
C PRO A 90 -15.64 4.46 26.30
N VAL A 91 -15.77 3.15 26.50
CA VAL A 91 -14.91 2.38 27.41
C VAL A 91 -13.52 2.18 26.81
N ALA A 92 -13.44 1.76 25.55
CA ALA A 92 -12.17 1.66 24.82
C ALA A 92 -11.46 3.01 24.68
N CYS A 93 -12.22 4.08 24.40
CA CYS A 93 -11.69 5.45 24.39
C CYS A 93 -10.95 5.79 25.69
N ARG A 94 -11.52 5.46 26.87
CA ARG A 94 -10.89 5.71 28.17
C ARG A 94 -9.60 4.91 28.34
N VAL A 95 -9.52 3.70 27.78
CA VAL A 95 -8.29 2.89 27.79
C VAL A 95 -7.21 3.56 26.93
N HIS A 96 -7.55 4.04 25.73
CA HIS A 96 -6.59 4.71 24.85
C HIS A 96 -6.11 6.05 25.40
N VAL A 97 -7.00 6.87 25.97
CA VAL A 97 -6.64 8.13 26.66
C VAL A 97 -5.66 7.86 27.81
N LYS A 98 -5.85 6.79 28.58
CA LYS A 98 -4.94 6.40 29.66
C LYS A 98 -3.60 5.87 29.17
N ALA A 99 -3.55 5.28 27.99
CA ALA A 99 -2.32 4.74 27.39
C ALA A 99 -1.45 5.82 26.73
N LEU A 100 -2.06 6.92 26.26
CA LEU A 100 -1.36 7.98 25.54
C LEU A 100 -0.20 8.63 26.32
N PRO A 101 -0.32 8.96 27.63
CA PRO A 101 0.80 9.46 28.43
C PRO A 101 1.96 8.48 28.50
N THR A 102 1.69 7.17 28.62
CA THR A 102 2.75 6.14 28.68
C THR A 102 3.56 6.05 27.39
N ILE A 103 2.95 6.36 26.25
CA ILE A 103 3.59 6.37 24.93
C ILE A 103 4.36 7.68 24.68
N LEU A 104 3.88 8.78 25.27
CA LEU A 104 4.58 10.07 25.23
C LEU A 104 5.77 10.10 26.20
N ASP A 105 5.67 9.42 27.34
CA ASP A 105 6.71 9.38 28.38
C ASP A 105 7.81 8.34 28.09
N SER A 106 7.66 7.47 27.09
CA SER A 106 8.65 6.43 26.76
C SER A 106 10.03 6.96 26.32
N ASP A 107 10.16 8.26 26.03
CA ASP A 107 11.45 8.93 25.80
C ASP A 107 12.27 9.13 27.09
N SER A 108 11.65 9.02 28.28
CA SER A 108 12.26 9.43 29.56
C SER A 108 12.75 8.29 30.46
N ASN A 109 12.40 7.02 30.18
CA ASN A 109 12.75 5.88 31.03
C ASN A 109 13.13 4.63 30.21
N ALA A 110 14.29 4.64 29.57
CA ALA A 110 14.85 3.51 28.82
C ALA A 110 15.42 2.38 29.71
N ASN A 111 14.82 2.10 30.88
CA ASN A 111 15.25 1.01 31.75
C ASN A 111 14.13 0.01 32.09
N ARG A 112 14.31 -1.19 31.54
CA ARG A 112 13.84 -2.51 32.02
C ARG A 112 12.38 -2.64 32.50
N ARG A 113 11.52 -3.12 31.59
CA ARG A 113 10.57 -4.19 31.90
C ARG A 113 10.60 -5.25 30.79
N GLU A 114 10.68 -6.51 31.19
CA GLU A 114 10.53 -7.67 30.29
C GLU A 114 9.10 -7.71 29.74
N PRO A 115 8.90 -8.13 28.48
CA PRO A 115 7.58 -8.31 27.92
C PRO A 115 6.86 -9.42 28.69
N LEU A 116 5.68 -9.11 29.24
CA LEU A 116 4.85 -10.02 30.06
C LEU A 116 4.22 -11.17 29.25
N PHE A 117 4.67 -11.41 28.02
CA PHE A 117 4.15 -12.47 27.15
C PHE A 117 5.25 -12.95 26.20
N THR A 118 5.63 -14.22 26.33
CA THR A 118 6.59 -14.90 25.45
C THR A 118 5.81 -15.59 24.33
N TYR A 119 5.90 -15.05 23.11
CA TYR A 119 5.44 -15.73 21.90
C TYR A 119 6.57 -16.64 21.37
N SER A 120 6.30 -17.93 21.20
CA SER A 120 7.33 -18.95 20.93
C SER A 120 7.75 -19.08 19.47
N GLY A 121 7.61 -18.03 18.64
CA GLY A 121 8.26 -17.88 17.34
C GLY A 121 8.21 -19.08 16.38
N ARG A 122 7.25 -19.99 16.53
CA ARG A 122 7.09 -21.12 15.63
C ARG A 122 6.24 -20.60 14.48
N GLU A 123 6.90 -19.94 13.53
CA GLU A 123 6.35 -19.73 12.19
C GLU A 123 5.87 -21.10 11.71
N CYS A 124 4.55 -21.31 11.73
CA CYS A 124 3.95 -22.55 11.28
C CYS A 124 4.39 -22.79 9.83
N GLY A 125 5.12 -23.87 9.61
CA GLY A 125 5.68 -24.29 8.33
C GLY A 125 4.66 -24.68 7.26
N ASN A 126 3.45 -24.13 7.28
CA ASN A 126 2.43 -24.36 6.26
C ASN A 126 2.33 -23.15 5.32
N ARG A 127 3.21 -23.14 4.32
CA ARG A 127 3.23 -22.23 3.18
C ARG A 127 2.15 -22.61 2.15
N ALA A 128 0.88 -22.58 2.53
CA ALA A 128 -0.21 -22.79 1.59
C ALA A 128 -0.97 -21.47 1.41
N PHE A 129 -0.96 -20.93 0.20
CA PHE A 129 -1.96 -19.92 -0.19
C PHE A 129 -3.36 -20.57 -0.18
N ARG A 130 -4.42 -19.77 -0.33
CA ARG A 130 -5.78 -20.29 -0.44
C ARG A 130 -5.80 -21.38 -1.52
N GLY A 131 -6.10 -22.62 -1.14
CA GLY A 131 -6.11 -23.78 -2.05
C GLY A 131 -4.78 -24.53 -2.25
N GLY A 132 -3.73 -24.28 -1.47
CA GLY A 132 -2.45 -24.99 -1.59
C GLY A 132 -1.53 -24.48 -2.70
N SER A 133 -1.91 -23.39 -3.36
CA SER A 133 -1.17 -22.78 -4.46
C SER A 133 0.13 -22.10 -3.99
N SER A 134 1.07 -21.88 -4.90
CA SER A 134 2.33 -21.17 -4.67
C SER A 134 2.25 -19.70 -5.08
N ILE A 135 2.95 -18.82 -4.37
CA ILE A 135 3.09 -17.40 -4.73
C ILE A 135 3.55 -17.26 -6.19
N PRO A 136 3.12 -16.22 -6.92
CA PRO A 136 3.66 -15.94 -8.24
C PRO A 136 5.19 -15.81 -8.22
N SER A 137 5.85 -16.38 -9.24
CA SER A 137 7.30 -16.54 -9.28
C SER A 137 8.06 -15.22 -9.20
N GLY A 138 7.50 -14.15 -9.79
CA GLY A 138 8.05 -12.80 -9.70
C GLY A 138 8.16 -12.33 -8.25
N PHE A 139 7.10 -12.49 -7.44
CA PHE A 139 7.14 -12.15 -6.01
C PHE A 139 7.96 -13.13 -5.17
N GLU A 140 8.00 -14.43 -5.54
CA GLU A 140 8.85 -15.42 -4.86
C GLU A 140 10.32 -15.03 -4.90
N PHE A 141 10.80 -14.53 -6.04
CA PHE A 141 12.19 -14.10 -6.20
C PHE A 141 12.57 -13.05 -5.15
N PHE A 142 11.81 -11.95 -5.05
CA PHE A 142 12.10 -10.87 -4.09
C PHE A 142 11.95 -11.32 -2.64
N ARG A 143 11.00 -12.23 -2.37
CA ARG A 143 10.81 -12.84 -1.05
C ARG A 143 12.00 -13.72 -0.67
N ALA A 144 12.38 -14.66 -1.53
CA ALA A 144 13.44 -15.63 -1.30
C ALA A 144 14.81 -14.95 -1.12
N GLN A 145 15.06 -13.88 -1.87
CA GLN A 145 16.28 -13.09 -1.78
C GLN A 145 16.26 -12.06 -0.65
N ASN A 146 15.19 -11.98 0.15
CA ASN A 146 14.98 -10.97 1.20
C ASN A 146 15.18 -9.52 0.70
N LEU A 147 14.83 -9.26 -0.56
CA LEU A 147 14.94 -7.94 -1.18
C LEU A 147 13.76 -7.03 -0.83
N LEU A 148 12.60 -7.64 -0.55
CA LEU A 148 11.38 -6.93 -0.11
C LEU A 148 10.74 -7.65 1.08
N PRO A 149 9.91 -6.95 1.88
CA PRO A 149 9.26 -7.56 3.04
C PRO A 149 8.45 -8.79 2.64
N SER A 150 8.75 -9.94 3.28
CA SER A 150 8.08 -11.21 2.98
C SER A 150 6.56 -11.14 3.17
N SER A 151 6.11 -10.40 4.18
CA SER A 151 4.70 -10.14 4.43
C SER A 151 4.04 -9.40 3.26
N LEU A 152 4.69 -8.35 2.74
CA LEU A 152 4.17 -7.60 1.60
C LEU A 152 4.05 -8.49 0.36
N MET A 153 5.11 -9.24 0.03
CA MET A 153 5.09 -10.16 -1.12
C MET A 153 3.97 -11.20 -0.98
N PHE A 154 3.82 -11.79 0.20
CA PHE A 154 2.76 -12.75 0.49
C PHE A 154 1.36 -12.16 0.27
N HIS A 155 1.08 -10.98 0.81
CA HIS A 155 -0.25 -10.37 0.68
C HIS A 155 -0.54 -9.89 -0.75
N VAL A 156 0.44 -9.27 -1.43
CA VAL A 156 0.27 -8.86 -2.83
C VAL A 156 0.09 -10.06 -3.74
N GLY A 157 0.93 -11.09 -3.59
CA GLY A 157 0.80 -12.33 -4.36
C GLY A 157 -0.51 -13.06 -4.11
N SER A 158 -1.11 -12.91 -2.93
CA SER A 158 -2.41 -13.51 -2.63
C SER A 158 -3.56 -12.97 -3.48
N LEU A 159 -3.45 -11.75 -4.05
CA LEU A 159 -4.48 -11.17 -4.90
C LEU A 159 -4.81 -12.06 -6.12
N VAL A 160 -3.87 -12.89 -6.58
CA VAL A 160 -4.09 -13.81 -7.72
C VAL A 160 -5.21 -14.83 -7.46
N TYR A 161 -5.51 -15.13 -6.18
CA TYR A 161 -6.54 -16.09 -5.79
C TYR A 161 -7.90 -15.44 -5.53
N TRP A 162 -8.02 -14.16 -5.86
CA TRP A 162 -9.31 -13.50 -5.77
C TRP A 162 -10.24 -14.01 -6.86
N ASP A 163 -11.39 -14.53 -6.44
CA ASP A 163 -12.48 -14.94 -7.31
C ASP A 163 -13.74 -14.22 -6.87
N ALA A 164 -14.23 -13.30 -7.71
CA ALA A 164 -15.43 -12.52 -7.45
C ALA A 164 -16.67 -13.39 -7.24
N SER A 165 -16.73 -14.57 -7.85
CA SER A 165 -17.87 -15.49 -7.77
C SER A 165 -17.90 -16.32 -6.48
N ALA A 166 -16.75 -16.47 -5.80
CA ALA A 166 -16.65 -17.31 -4.62
C ALA A 166 -17.35 -16.69 -3.39
N PRO A 167 -18.10 -17.47 -2.59
CA PRO A 167 -18.69 -16.99 -1.36
C PRO A 167 -17.66 -16.38 -0.40
N GLY A 168 -17.94 -15.17 0.08
CA GLY A 168 -17.07 -14.45 1.01
C GLY A 168 -15.82 -13.81 0.38
N SER A 169 -15.65 -13.89 -0.94
CA SER A 169 -14.53 -13.28 -1.67
C SER A 169 -14.41 -11.78 -1.45
N SER A 170 -15.52 -11.03 -1.47
CA SER A 170 -15.53 -9.59 -1.20
C SER A 170 -15.09 -9.24 0.22
N ARG A 171 -15.40 -10.08 1.20
CA ARG A 171 -14.92 -9.89 2.57
C ARG A 171 -13.43 -10.16 2.61
N TRP A 172 -12.98 -11.31 2.14
CA TRP A 172 -11.57 -11.67 2.10
C TRP A 172 -10.73 -10.66 1.32
N MET A 173 -11.24 -10.12 0.22
CA MET A 173 -10.55 -9.11 -0.59
C MET A 173 -10.38 -7.79 0.18
N ARG A 174 -11.42 -7.34 0.90
CA ARG A 174 -11.28 -6.19 1.82
C ARG A 174 -10.24 -6.48 2.91
N GLU A 175 -10.24 -7.71 3.41
CA GLU A 175 -9.31 -8.10 4.47
C GLU A 175 -7.85 -8.09 3.99
N LEU A 176 -7.62 -8.70 2.84
CA LEU A 176 -6.33 -8.74 2.17
C LEU A 176 -5.84 -7.34 1.81
N TRP A 177 -6.73 -6.52 1.25
CA TRP A 177 -6.41 -5.19 0.79
C TRP A 177 -5.96 -4.25 1.92
N SER A 178 -6.61 -4.25 3.09
CA SER A 178 -6.07 -3.46 4.21
C SER A 178 -4.85 -4.11 4.84
N SER A 179 -4.70 -5.44 4.78
CA SER A 179 -3.44 -6.07 5.20
C SER A 179 -2.26 -5.62 4.33
N ILE A 180 -2.44 -5.47 3.01
CA ILE A 180 -1.43 -4.89 2.11
C ILE A 180 -1.09 -3.46 2.56
N GLY A 181 -2.10 -2.63 2.85
CA GLY A 181 -1.91 -1.28 3.41
C GLY A 181 -1.18 -1.28 4.75
N ALA A 182 -1.44 -2.27 5.59
CA ALA A 182 -0.86 -2.44 6.91
C ALA A 182 0.53 -3.09 6.91
N CYS A 183 0.98 -3.65 5.79
CA CYS A 183 2.30 -4.26 5.68
C CYS A 183 3.39 -3.19 5.83
N ALA A 184 3.73 -2.84 7.07
CA ALA A 184 4.89 -2.03 7.40
C ALA A 184 6.19 -2.82 7.11
N PRO A 185 7.31 -2.14 6.85
CA PRO A 185 8.61 -2.79 6.86
C PRO A 185 8.82 -3.41 8.25
N ALA A 186 8.82 -4.75 8.33
CA ALA A 186 9.09 -5.47 9.56
C ALA A 186 10.60 -5.65 9.73
N GLY A 187 11.13 -5.32 10.91
CA GLY A 187 12.54 -5.47 11.27
C GLY A 187 13.34 -4.16 11.21
N SER A 188 14.35 -4.06 12.06
CA SER A 188 15.17 -2.85 12.25
C SER A 188 15.83 -2.37 10.94
N ARG A 189 16.31 -3.29 10.10
CA ARG A 189 16.92 -2.98 8.81
C ARG A 189 15.94 -2.32 7.83
N ALA A 190 14.72 -2.84 7.73
CA ALA A 190 13.70 -2.35 6.81
C ALA A 190 13.14 -0.97 7.27
N GLN A 191 13.16 -0.71 8.57
CA GLN A 191 12.76 0.59 9.14
C GLN A 191 13.86 1.64 9.01
N SER A 192 15.12 1.27 9.26
CA SER A 192 16.26 2.15 8.96
C SER A 192 16.32 2.48 7.47
N ALA A 193 16.03 1.51 6.60
CA ALA A 193 15.88 1.69 5.16
C ALA A 193 14.83 2.75 4.80
N VAL A 194 13.63 2.69 5.38
CA VAL A 194 12.59 3.73 5.20
C VAL A 194 13.06 5.08 5.71
N ALA A 195 13.67 5.15 6.89
CA ALA A 195 14.16 6.40 7.47
C ALA A 195 15.31 7.02 6.65
N GLN A 196 16.11 6.18 6.00
CA GLN A 196 17.22 6.58 5.12
C GLN A 196 16.80 6.77 3.66
N GLY A 197 15.53 6.47 3.32
CA GLY A 197 15.02 6.58 1.95
C GLY A 197 15.68 5.62 0.96
N THR A 198 16.08 4.43 1.41
CA THR A 198 16.76 3.45 0.55
C THR A 198 15.86 2.96 -0.58
N VAL A 199 16.49 2.45 -1.64
CA VAL A 199 15.80 1.99 -2.86
C VAL A 199 14.77 0.91 -2.54
N ASP A 200 15.11 -0.11 -1.75
CA ASP A 200 14.22 -1.21 -1.35
C ASP A 200 12.97 -0.73 -0.62
N ALA A 201 13.10 0.24 0.29
CA ALA A 201 11.98 0.85 0.99
C ALA A 201 11.03 1.59 0.04
N ARG A 202 11.58 2.33 -0.93
CA ARG A 202 10.81 3.03 -1.96
C ARG A 202 10.08 2.05 -2.87
N ILE A 203 10.78 1.00 -3.33
CA ILE A 203 10.18 -0.08 -4.15
C ILE A 203 9.05 -0.77 -3.38
N ALA A 204 9.25 -1.12 -2.11
CA ALA A 204 8.20 -1.71 -1.28
C ALA A 204 6.96 -0.82 -1.17
N GLN A 205 7.14 0.50 -1.05
CA GLN A 205 6.03 1.45 -1.04
C GLN A 205 5.29 1.49 -2.38
N LEU A 206 6.01 1.52 -3.50
CA LEU A 206 5.42 1.50 -4.84
C LEU A 206 4.62 0.22 -5.09
N VAL A 207 5.17 -0.93 -4.71
CA VAL A 207 4.48 -2.23 -4.79
C VAL A 207 3.19 -2.21 -3.96
N ARG A 208 3.25 -1.67 -2.74
CA ARG A 208 2.09 -1.55 -1.87
C ARG A 208 0.99 -0.70 -2.51
N GLN A 209 1.35 0.46 -3.05
CA GLN A 209 0.40 1.37 -3.70
C GLN A 209 -0.20 0.76 -4.97
N ALA A 210 0.62 0.15 -5.83
CA ALA A 210 0.16 -0.55 -7.02
C ALA A 210 -0.82 -1.67 -6.67
N ALA A 211 -0.52 -2.48 -5.66
CA ALA A 211 -1.39 -3.57 -5.21
C ALA A 211 -2.71 -3.09 -4.61
N ILE A 212 -2.70 -1.99 -3.84
CA ILE A 212 -3.92 -1.36 -3.31
C ILE A 212 -4.80 -0.86 -4.46
N MET A 213 -4.20 -0.21 -5.46
CA MET A 213 -4.92 0.27 -6.64
C MET A 213 -5.48 -0.87 -7.49
N LEU A 214 -4.68 -1.92 -7.71
CA LEU A 214 -5.09 -3.12 -8.41
C LEU A 214 -6.26 -3.81 -7.70
N GLY A 215 -6.16 -3.99 -6.39
CA GLY A 215 -7.24 -4.58 -5.62
C GLY A 215 -8.52 -3.75 -5.67
N SER A 216 -8.40 -2.42 -5.78
CA SER A 216 -9.54 -1.52 -5.97
C SER A 216 -10.19 -1.70 -7.34
N LEU A 217 -9.39 -1.79 -8.41
CA LEU A 217 -9.87 -2.04 -9.77
C LEU A 217 -10.55 -3.41 -9.88
N MET A 218 -9.91 -4.45 -9.34
CA MET A 218 -10.44 -5.81 -9.29
C MET A 218 -11.84 -5.80 -8.68
N ARG A 219 -12.02 -5.25 -7.47
CA ARG A 219 -13.33 -5.13 -6.82
C ARG A 219 -14.35 -4.37 -7.68
N SER A 220 -13.95 -3.25 -8.28
CA SER A 220 -14.82 -2.48 -9.17
C SER A 220 -15.28 -3.29 -10.38
N SER A 221 -14.40 -4.10 -10.98
CA SER A 221 -14.74 -4.96 -12.13
C SER A 221 -15.71 -6.09 -11.77
N ALA A 222 -15.81 -6.47 -10.50
CA ALA A 222 -16.82 -7.41 -10.00
C ALA A 222 -18.15 -6.75 -9.61
N GLY A 223 -18.32 -5.46 -9.90
CA GLY A 223 -19.53 -4.71 -9.53
C GLY A 223 -19.61 -4.37 -8.04
N GLU A 224 -18.53 -4.53 -7.28
CA GLU A 224 -18.47 -3.99 -5.92
C GLU A 224 -18.37 -2.47 -5.96
N ARG A 225 -18.85 -1.81 -4.89
CA ARG A 225 -18.69 -0.36 -4.77
C ARG A 225 -17.20 0.02 -4.84
N PRO A 226 -16.84 1.02 -5.65
CA PRO A 226 -15.47 1.48 -5.76
C PRO A 226 -14.97 1.96 -4.39
N VAL A 227 -13.65 1.86 -4.21
CA VAL A 227 -12.98 2.45 -3.04
C VAL A 227 -13.27 3.95 -3.00
N ALA A 228 -13.36 4.52 -1.80
CA ALA A 228 -13.65 5.93 -1.62
C ALA A 228 -12.67 6.81 -2.41
N GLN A 229 -13.20 7.69 -3.27
CA GLN A 229 -12.43 8.63 -4.11
C GLN A 229 -11.28 9.35 -3.37
N PRO A 230 -11.47 9.86 -2.12
CA PRO A 230 -10.39 10.52 -1.38
C PRO A 230 -9.13 9.65 -1.18
N GLN A 231 -9.31 8.34 -1.10
CA GLN A 231 -8.19 7.42 -0.92
C GLN A 231 -7.40 7.23 -2.21
N VAL A 232 -8.07 7.12 -3.36
CA VAL A 232 -7.42 7.07 -4.67
C VAL A 232 -6.61 8.34 -4.91
N THR A 233 -7.19 9.51 -4.62
CA THR A 233 -6.49 10.80 -4.73
C THR A 233 -5.29 10.89 -3.77
N GLY A 234 -5.42 10.40 -2.54
CA GLY A 234 -4.30 10.36 -1.58
C GLY A 234 -3.15 9.47 -2.06
N ILE A 235 -3.47 8.29 -2.59
CA ILE A 235 -2.48 7.37 -3.16
C ILE A 235 -1.79 8.00 -4.38
N GLN A 236 -2.56 8.66 -5.25
CA GLN A 236 -2.01 9.40 -6.39
C GLN A 236 -1.05 10.51 -5.95
N ALA A 237 -1.44 11.34 -4.96
CA ALA A 237 -0.56 12.39 -4.45
C ALA A 237 0.73 11.83 -3.85
N GLN A 238 0.66 10.72 -3.12
CA GLN A 238 1.83 10.07 -2.54
C GLN A 238 2.74 9.46 -3.61
N TRP A 239 2.16 8.78 -4.60
CA TRP A 239 2.87 8.25 -5.77
C TRP A 239 3.63 9.37 -6.48
N HIS A 240 2.97 10.50 -6.72
CA HIS A 240 3.58 11.69 -7.30
C HIS A 240 4.74 12.23 -6.49
N SER A 241 4.56 12.41 -5.19
CA SER A 241 5.60 12.96 -4.32
C SER A 241 6.85 12.06 -4.30
N MET A 242 6.69 10.75 -4.41
CA MET A 242 7.81 9.80 -4.32
C MET A 242 8.61 9.69 -5.61
N LEU A 243 7.93 9.91 -6.74
CA LEU A 243 8.48 9.74 -8.07
C LEU A 243 8.93 11.06 -8.68
N SER A 244 8.37 12.20 -8.27
CA SER A 244 8.77 13.52 -8.78
C SER A 244 10.22 13.89 -8.44
N THR A 245 10.82 13.26 -7.42
CA THR A 245 12.08 13.73 -6.86
C THR A 245 13.30 12.96 -7.36
N ASP A 246 13.16 11.68 -7.75
CA ASP A 246 14.32 10.85 -8.09
C ASP A 246 13.94 9.52 -8.78
N TRP A 247 13.61 9.56 -10.08
CA TRP A 247 13.33 8.37 -10.89
C TRP A 247 14.58 7.55 -11.19
N ASP A 248 15.67 8.25 -11.47
CA ASP A 248 16.87 7.64 -12.02
C ASP A 248 17.59 6.76 -10.99
N SER A 249 17.44 7.04 -9.69
CA SER A 249 17.97 6.18 -8.61
C SER A 249 17.27 4.83 -8.45
N LEU A 250 16.04 4.66 -8.98
CA LEU A 250 15.30 3.41 -8.86
C LEU A 250 15.58 2.45 -10.02
N MET A 251 16.01 3.00 -11.17
CA MET A 251 16.33 2.24 -12.37
C MET A 251 17.76 1.72 -12.34
N GLY A 252 18.00 0.60 -13.02
CA GLY A 252 19.32 -0.02 -13.02
C GLY A 252 19.63 -0.81 -11.77
N THR A 253 18.58 -1.26 -11.10
CA THR A 253 18.68 -2.02 -9.87
C THR A 253 18.13 -3.42 -10.08
N VAL A 254 18.32 -4.28 -9.08
CA VAL A 254 17.70 -5.62 -9.04
C VAL A 254 16.16 -5.56 -9.02
N PHE A 255 15.58 -4.37 -8.89
CA PHE A 255 14.14 -4.13 -8.80
C PHE A 255 13.50 -3.69 -10.13
N ASP A 256 14.25 -3.61 -11.24
CA ASP A 256 13.75 -3.10 -12.52
C ASP A 256 12.43 -3.80 -12.96
N GLU A 257 12.32 -5.12 -12.81
CA GLU A 257 11.11 -5.88 -13.18
C GLU A 257 9.90 -5.55 -12.30
N ILE A 258 10.05 -5.56 -10.97
CA ILE A 258 8.92 -5.28 -10.06
C ILE A 258 8.56 -3.79 -10.05
N LEU A 259 9.53 -2.93 -10.35
CA LEU A 259 9.29 -1.50 -10.59
C LEU A 259 8.44 -1.31 -11.84
N LEU A 260 8.80 -1.97 -12.96
CA LEU A 260 7.99 -1.95 -14.18
C LEU A 260 6.57 -2.46 -13.90
N TRP A 261 6.43 -3.58 -13.18
CA TRP A 261 5.13 -4.10 -12.76
C TRP A 261 4.34 -3.06 -11.97
N SER A 262 4.95 -2.46 -10.95
CA SER A 262 4.28 -1.47 -10.10
C SER A 262 3.80 -0.26 -10.89
N MET A 263 4.63 0.23 -11.82
CA MET A 263 4.30 1.37 -12.68
C MET A 263 3.18 1.07 -13.64
N CYS A 264 3.26 -0.06 -14.37
CA CYS A 264 2.20 -0.47 -15.29
C CYS A 264 0.89 -0.61 -14.54
N VAL A 265 0.87 -1.37 -13.44
CA VAL A 265 -0.33 -1.56 -12.61
C VAL A 265 -0.88 -0.24 -12.11
N PHE A 266 -0.05 0.65 -11.59
CA PHE A 266 -0.52 1.94 -11.09
C PHE A 266 -1.13 2.80 -12.21
N CYS A 267 -0.43 2.96 -13.33
CA CYS A 267 -0.89 3.81 -14.43
C CYS A 267 -2.18 3.26 -15.07
N THR A 268 -2.30 1.94 -15.22
CA THR A 268 -3.50 1.31 -15.77
C THR A 268 -4.69 1.38 -14.82
N THR A 269 -4.48 1.17 -13.52
CA THR A 269 -5.56 1.14 -12.52
C THR A 269 -6.03 2.52 -12.08
N SER A 270 -5.12 3.50 -12.07
CA SER A 270 -5.46 4.88 -11.69
C SER A 270 -6.02 5.70 -12.87
N GLY A 271 -5.77 5.27 -14.11
CA GLY A 271 -6.01 6.06 -15.31
C GLY A 271 -5.14 7.31 -15.40
N TYR A 272 -4.20 7.48 -14.47
CA TYR A 272 -3.34 8.64 -14.36
C TYR A 272 -1.93 8.28 -14.81
N HIS A 273 -1.41 9.07 -15.75
CA HIS A 273 0.00 9.05 -16.12
C HIS A 273 0.46 10.44 -16.59
N ASN A 274 1.76 10.72 -16.44
CA ASN A 274 2.40 11.93 -16.95
C ASN A 274 3.67 11.58 -17.76
N ASP A 275 4.21 12.55 -18.51
CA ASP A 275 5.37 12.29 -19.37
C ASP A 275 6.58 11.69 -18.63
N PRO A 276 6.95 12.15 -17.41
CA PRO A 276 8.00 11.48 -16.63
C PRO A 276 7.74 10.00 -16.37
N GLN A 277 6.51 9.63 -16.00
CA GLN A 277 6.13 8.24 -15.77
C GLN A 277 6.21 7.43 -17.07
N LEU A 278 5.63 7.92 -18.16
CA LEU A 278 5.68 7.22 -19.46
C LEU A 278 7.12 7.03 -19.95
N ARG A 279 7.98 8.04 -19.78
CA ARG A 279 9.42 7.92 -20.08
C ARG A 279 10.12 6.91 -19.17
N GLY A 280 9.74 6.85 -17.90
CA GLY A 280 10.24 5.84 -16.95
C GLY A 280 9.89 4.41 -17.40
N ILE A 281 8.63 4.17 -17.79
CA ILE A 281 8.20 2.87 -18.34
C ILE A 281 9.01 2.55 -19.61
N ALA A 282 9.11 3.49 -20.55
CA ALA A 282 9.86 3.28 -21.79
C ALA A 282 11.33 2.91 -21.55
N ARG A 283 11.98 3.58 -20.59
CA ARG A 283 13.36 3.24 -20.19
C ARG A 283 13.46 1.85 -19.57
N LEU A 284 12.52 1.47 -18.70
CA LEU A 284 12.49 0.12 -18.11
C LEU A 284 12.28 -0.96 -19.17
N LEU A 285 11.36 -0.74 -20.13
CA LEU A 285 11.15 -1.64 -21.27
C LEU A 285 12.45 -1.84 -22.06
N ALA A 286 13.15 -0.75 -22.40
CA ALA A 286 14.42 -0.82 -23.11
C ALA A 286 15.52 -1.54 -22.31
N ARG A 287 15.59 -1.31 -20.99
CA ARG A 287 16.59 -1.94 -20.11
C ARG A 287 16.37 -3.44 -19.93
N LEU A 288 15.12 -3.87 -19.88
CA LEU A 288 14.72 -5.26 -19.74
C LEU A 288 14.61 -5.99 -21.10
N ASP A 289 14.99 -5.31 -22.19
CA ASP A 289 14.89 -5.79 -23.59
C ASP A 289 13.47 -6.27 -23.97
N ILE A 290 12.45 -5.61 -23.44
CA ILE A 290 11.03 -5.91 -23.72
C ILE A 290 10.63 -5.14 -24.97
N ARG A 291 10.34 -5.87 -26.05
CA ARG A 291 10.10 -5.28 -27.38
C ARG A 291 8.67 -5.44 -27.85
N THR A 292 7.89 -6.30 -27.23
CA THR A 292 6.50 -6.54 -27.64
C THR A 292 5.55 -6.47 -26.45
N LEU A 293 4.28 -6.22 -26.75
CA LEU A 293 3.22 -6.32 -25.75
C LEU A 293 3.14 -7.73 -25.14
N ASN A 294 3.46 -8.77 -25.92
CA ASN A 294 3.47 -10.14 -25.44
C ASN A 294 4.57 -10.37 -24.41
N ASP A 295 5.77 -9.85 -24.65
CA ASP A 295 6.89 -9.91 -23.69
C ASP A 295 6.53 -9.18 -22.40
N LEU A 296 5.93 -7.98 -22.52
CA LEU A 296 5.47 -7.21 -21.38
C LEU A 296 4.40 -7.97 -20.59
N SER A 297 3.40 -8.50 -21.27
CA SER A 297 2.31 -9.27 -20.65
C SER A 297 2.83 -10.52 -19.95
N ALA A 298 3.78 -11.22 -20.58
CA ALA A 298 4.42 -12.39 -20.00
C ALA A 298 5.19 -12.05 -18.71
N LEU A 299 5.97 -10.95 -18.72
CA LEU A 299 6.65 -10.48 -17.52
C LEU A 299 5.66 -10.10 -16.41
N LEU A 300 4.63 -9.30 -16.73
CA LEU A 300 3.65 -8.86 -15.75
C LEU A 300 2.87 -10.05 -15.14
N ALA A 301 2.61 -11.09 -15.94
CA ALA A 301 1.96 -12.32 -15.49
C ALA A 301 2.80 -13.14 -14.50
N THR A 302 4.13 -13.01 -14.49
CA THR A 302 4.98 -13.66 -13.47
C THR A 302 4.75 -13.10 -12.06
N PHE A 303 4.25 -11.86 -11.98
CA PHE A 303 3.84 -11.21 -10.75
C PHE A 303 2.34 -11.37 -10.54
N LEU A 304 1.54 -10.49 -11.14
CA LEU A 304 0.10 -10.49 -11.00
C LEU A 304 -0.48 -9.63 -12.11
N TRP A 305 -1.30 -10.25 -12.96
CA TRP A 305 -1.90 -9.57 -14.09
C TRP A 305 -3.31 -10.09 -14.37
N PRO A 306 -4.33 -9.59 -13.64
CA PRO A 306 -5.69 -10.06 -13.84
C PRO A 306 -6.28 -9.56 -15.17
N PRO A 307 -7.24 -10.28 -15.77
CA PRO A 307 -7.80 -9.96 -17.09
C PRO A 307 -8.34 -8.53 -17.21
N CYS A 308 -8.88 -7.96 -16.12
CA CYS A 308 -9.43 -6.61 -16.09
C CYS A 308 -8.40 -5.49 -16.34
N VAL A 309 -7.10 -5.80 -16.33
CA VAL A 309 -6.02 -4.83 -16.59
C VAL A 309 -5.55 -4.85 -18.06
N HIS A 310 -5.96 -5.85 -18.84
CA HIS A 310 -5.48 -6.01 -20.21
C HIS A 310 -5.82 -4.81 -21.11
N GLN A 311 -7.09 -4.39 -21.15
CA GLN A 311 -7.50 -3.24 -21.95
C GLN A 311 -6.83 -1.93 -21.48
N PRO A 312 -6.83 -1.60 -20.18
CA PRO A 312 -6.06 -0.45 -19.67
C PRO A 312 -4.57 -0.44 -20.05
N LEU A 313 -3.93 -1.61 -20.20
CA LEU A 313 -2.54 -1.69 -20.63
C LEU A 313 -2.37 -1.39 -22.12
N LEU A 314 -3.28 -1.87 -22.97
CA LEU A 314 -3.30 -1.50 -24.38
C LEU A 314 -3.43 0.02 -24.54
N ASP A 315 -4.33 0.63 -23.77
CA ASP A 315 -4.52 2.06 -23.75
C ASP A 315 -3.23 2.76 -23.30
N LEU A 316 -2.60 2.31 -22.21
CA LEU A 316 -1.31 2.84 -21.73
C LEU A 316 -0.21 2.76 -22.80
N CYS A 317 -0.05 1.60 -23.46
CA CYS A 317 0.94 1.43 -24.53
C CYS A 317 0.67 2.36 -25.71
N SER A 318 -0.59 2.63 -26.03
CA SER A 318 -0.97 3.57 -27.10
C SER A 318 -0.53 5.00 -26.78
N HIS A 319 -0.61 5.42 -25.52
CA HIS A 319 -0.08 6.72 -25.07
C HIS A 319 1.45 6.80 -25.11
N MET A 320 2.14 5.67 -25.17
CA MET A 320 3.60 5.59 -25.25
C MET A 320 4.13 5.54 -26.68
N HIS A 321 3.30 5.57 -27.73
CA HIS A 321 3.73 5.26 -29.11
C HIS A 321 4.96 6.04 -29.61
N GLY A 322 5.17 7.29 -29.17
CA GLY A 322 6.37 8.09 -29.50
C GLY A 322 7.57 7.95 -28.55
N LEU A 323 7.43 7.18 -27.47
CA LEU A 323 8.45 6.94 -26.44
C LEU A 323 8.98 5.51 -26.46
N LEU A 324 8.26 4.59 -27.10
CA LEU A 324 8.64 3.19 -27.16
C LEU A 324 9.91 2.99 -28.00
N PRO A 325 10.68 1.91 -27.74
CA PRO A 325 11.83 1.57 -28.55
C PRO A 325 11.45 1.49 -30.04
N PRO A 326 12.34 1.85 -30.98
CA PRO A 326 12.07 1.75 -32.42
C PRO A 326 11.70 0.34 -32.88
N SER A 327 12.10 -0.68 -32.12
CA SER A 327 11.80 -2.09 -32.34
C SER A 327 10.45 -2.53 -31.75
N TRP A 328 9.69 -1.63 -31.13
CA TRP A 328 8.42 -1.97 -30.50
C TRP A 328 7.34 -2.26 -31.55
N THR A 329 6.73 -3.43 -31.44
CA THR A 329 5.61 -3.82 -32.30
C THR A 329 4.33 -3.94 -31.47
N LEU A 330 3.30 -3.21 -31.91
CA LEU A 330 1.94 -3.43 -31.42
C LEU A 330 1.34 -4.61 -32.22
N PRO A 331 0.53 -5.46 -31.59
CA PRO A 331 -0.23 -6.45 -32.34
C PRO A 331 -1.10 -5.73 -33.38
N GLU A 332 -0.98 -6.12 -34.64
CA GLU A 332 -1.86 -5.62 -35.70
C GLU A 332 -3.31 -5.96 -35.32
N GLY A 333 -4.20 -4.96 -35.40
CA GLY A 333 -5.48 -4.92 -34.69
C GLY A 333 -6.29 -6.23 -34.68
N GLY A 334 -6.65 -6.66 -33.46
CA GLY A 334 -7.63 -7.72 -33.19
C GLY A 334 -8.98 -7.16 -32.79
#